data_AF-A0A871QYR2-F1
#
_entry.id   AF-A0A871QYR2-F1
#
_cell.length_a   1.000
_cell.length_b   1.000
_cell.length_c   1.000
_cell.angle_alpha   90.00
_cell.angle_beta   90.00
_cell.angle_gamma   90.00
#
_symmetry.space_group_name_H-M   'P 1'
#
loop_
_entity.id
_entity.type
_entity.pdbx_description
1 polymer ?
#
loop_
_entity_poly.entity_id
_entity_poly.type
_entity_poly.pdbx_seq_one_letter_code
_entity_poly.pdbx_strand_id
1 'polypeptide(L)'
;MGNDVESIMIRADPGASKSRAGTLKTRRSYNYRVVMVKNGVELDMRGRCSAGQKVLASIIIRLALAECFGLNFGMITLDEPTTNLDEENIESLAKALNKIIEMRSVQSNFQLIVITHDEKFLRYMNAVEFTDHYFKVVRDERLHSTINKVKINTLE
;
A
#
# COMPACT_ATOMS: atom_id res chain seq x y z
N MET A 1 18.91 -15.28 12.66
CA MET A 1 18.28 -14.51 13.76
C MET A 1 17.91 -13.13 13.23
N GLY A 2 16.59 -12.86 13.15
CA GLY A 2 15.96 -11.55 12.96
C GLY A 2 16.37 -10.74 11.72
N ASN A 3 15.79 -11.05 10.56
CA ASN A 3 15.88 -10.14 9.40
C ASN A 3 14.84 -9.01 9.47
N ASP A 4 14.16 -8.89 10.61
CA ASP A 4 12.89 -8.19 10.71
C ASP A 4 13.07 -6.69 10.90
N VAL A 5 12.27 -5.95 10.15
CA VAL A 5 12.14 -4.50 10.27
C VAL A 5 11.19 -4.22 11.41
N GLU A 6 11.63 -3.45 12.41
CA GLU A 6 10.81 -3.09 13.58
C GLU A 6 9.80 -2.00 13.24
N SER A 7 10.23 -0.98 12.48
CA SER A 7 9.37 0.12 12.06
C SER A 7 9.88 0.79 10.78
N ILE A 8 8.98 1.50 10.10
CA ILE A 8 9.28 2.33 8.92
C ILE A 8 8.85 3.76 9.22
N MET A 9 9.69 4.73 8.85
CA MET A 9 9.44 6.15 9.10
C MET A 9 9.78 6.99 7.87
N ILE A 10 9.13 8.15 7.75
CA ILE A 10 9.54 9.21 6.82
C ILE A 10 10.35 10.22 7.60
N ARG A 11 11.62 10.44 7.22
CA ARG A 11 12.46 11.51 7.74
C ARG A 11 12.38 12.72 6.83
N ALA A 12 12.26 13.89 7.44
CA ALA A 12 12.27 15.19 6.76
C ALA A 12 13.50 15.97 7.23
N ASP A 13 14.58 15.88 6.45
CA ASP A 13 15.82 16.56 6.76
C ASP A 13 15.77 17.98 6.15
N PRO A 14 16.06 19.05 6.91
CA PRO A 14 16.04 20.40 6.38
C PRO A 14 17.06 20.53 5.25
N GLY A 15 16.59 20.95 4.07
CA GLY A 15 17.44 21.19 2.91
C GLY A 15 18.33 22.40 3.16
N ALA A 16 19.57 22.35 2.67
CA ALA A 16 20.51 23.47 2.76
C ALA A 16 19.95 24.71 2.05
N SER A 17 19.27 25.59 2.79
CA SER A 17 18.92 26.93 2.32
C SER A 17 20.19 27.75 2.29
N LYS A 18 20.79 27.93 1.11
CA LYS A 18 21.80 28.95 0.90
C LYS A 18 21.11 30.32 1.04
N SER A 19 21.13 30.88 2.23
CA SER A 19 20.70 32.25 2.48
C SER A 19 21.67 33.21 1.80
N ARG A 20 21.32 33.71 0.61
CA ARG A 20 21.83 35.02 0.19
C ARG A 20 21.04 36.06 0.99
N ALA A 21 21.77 36.87 1.75
CA ALA A 21 21.20 37.97 2.52
C ALA A 21 20.42 38.90 1.59
N GLY A 22 19.14 39.16 1.90
CA GLY A 22 18.43 40.33 1.35
C GLY A 22 17.05 40.13 0.73
N THR A 23 16.50 38.92 0.56
CA THR A 23 15.22 38.78 -0.17
C THR A 23 14.20 37.88 0.54
N LEU A 24 12.95 38.39 0.62
CA LEU A 24 11.67 37.81 1.06
C LEU A 24 11.64 36.29 1.33
N LYS A 25 11.18 35.92 2.54
CA LYS A 25 10.73 34.58 3.01
C LYS A 25 11.01 33.45 2.02
N THR A 26 12.26 32.97 2.01
CA THR A 26 12.64 31.80 1.23
C THR A 26 11.85 30.59 1.69
N ARG A 27 11.18 29.92 0.74
CA ARG A 27 10.39 28.72 0.99
C ARG A 27 11.30 27.64 1.60
N ARG A 28 11.00 27.17 2.81
CA ARG A 28 11.80 26.12 3.48
C ARG A 28 11.82 24.87 2.59
N SER A 29 13.03 24.36 2.32
CA SER A 29 13.24 23.13 1.55
C SER A 29 13.44 21.96 2.52
N TYR A 30 12.89 20.80 2.20
CA TYR A 30 13.05 19.56 2.96
C TYR A 30 13.41 18.42 2.01
N ASN A 31 14.38 17.61 2.41
CA ASN A 31 14.71 16.35 1.76
C ASN A 31 14.03 15.22 2.54
N TYR A 32 13.26 14.40 1.82
CA TYR A 32 12.55 13.29 2.43
C TYR A 32 13.23 11.96 2.10
N ARG A 33 13.36 11.10 3.10
CA ARG A 33 13.84 9.72 2.93
C ARG A 33 13.01 8.76 3.77
N VAL A 34 12.83 7.55 3.25
CA VAL A 34 12.16 6.47 3.99
C VAL A 34 13.23 5.66 4.69
N VAL A 35 13.08 5.50 6.00
CA VAL A 35 14.02 4.77 6.84
C VAL A 35 13.33 3.60 7.52
N MET A 36 14.08 2.52 7.75
CA MET A 36 13.66 1.38 8.55
C MET A 36 14.48 1.34 9.84
N VAL A 37 13.87 0.90 10.93
CA VAL A 37 14.58 0.61 12.18
C VAL A 37 14.80 -0.90 12.28
N LYS A 38 16.05 -1.30 12.53
CA LYS A 38 16.43 -2.69 12.77
C LYS A 38 17.40 -2.77 13.93
N ASN A 39 17.08 -3.54 14.96
CA ASN A 39 17.85 -3.63 16.20
C ASN A 39 18.12 -2.26 16.81
N GLY A 40 17.10 -1.38 16.81
CA GLY A 40 17.23 0.01 17.26
C GLY A 40 18.08 0.94 16.37
N VAL A 41 18.60 0.48 15.23
CA VAL A 41 19.40 1.28 14.30
C VAL A 41 18.55 1.77 13.12
N GLU A 42 18.58 3.07 12.86
CA GLU A 42 17.94 3.67 11.70
C GLU A 42 18.79 3.47 10.42
N LEU A 43 18.18 2.92 9.38
CA LEU A 43 18.81 2.65 8.10
C LEU A 43 17.95 3.22 6.96
N ASP A 44 18.59 3.83 5.97
CA ASP A 44 17.88 4.26 4.75
C ASP A 44 17.43 3.03 3.95
N MET A 45 16.13 2.96 3.63
CA MET A 45 15.55 1.86 2.86
C MET A 45 16.04 1.85 1.40
N ARG A 46 16.47 3.01 0.87
CA ARG A 46 16.97 3.12 -0.49
C ARG A 46 18.23 2.26 -0.65
N GLY A 47 18.15 1.30 -1.57
CA GLY A 47 19.23 0.35 -1.84
C GLY A 47 19.44 -0.74 -0.77
N ARG A 48 18.58 -0.81 0.26
CA ARG A 48 18.73 -1.77 1.37
C ARG A 48 17.52 -2.67 1.62
N CYS A 49 16.43 -2.47 0.88
CA CYS A 49 15.22 -3.27 1.01
C CYS A 49 14.95 -4.14 -0.21
N SER A 50 14.33 -5.30 0.01
CA SER A 50 13.83 -6.19 -1.04
C SER A 50 12.69 -5.53 -1.84
N ALA A 51 12.32 -6.13 -2.98
CA ALA A 51 11.16 -5.68 -3.75
C ALA A 51 9.88 -5.73 -2.91
N GLY A 52 9.62 -6.86 -2.22
CA GLY A 52 8.47 -7.01 -1.32
C GLY A 52 8.41 -5.98 -0.20
N GLN A 53 9.54 -5.71 0.47
CA GLN A 53 9.60 -4.67 1.51
C GLN A 53 9.30 -3.27 0.97
N LYS A 54 9.75 -2.94 -0.26
CA LYS A 54 9.42 -1.66 -0.89
C LYS A 54 7.94 -1.54 -1.23
N VAL A 55 7.33 -2.62 -1.75
CA VAL A 55 5.90 -2.65 -2.07
C VAL A 55 5.06 -2.46 -0.80
N LEU A 56 5.37 -3.23 0.25
CA LEU A 56 4.66 -3.15 1.53
C LEU A 56 4.80 -1.77 2.18
N ALA A 57 6.03 -1.23 2.24
CA ALA A 57 6.30 0.11 2.76
C ALA A 57 5.56 1.19 1.98
N SER A 58 5.53 1.10 0.65
CA SER A 58 4.79 2.03 -0.22
C SER A 58 3.29 2.01 0.09
N ILE A 59 2.71 0.84 0.31
CA ILE A 59 1.29 0.69 0.65
C ILE A 59 0.99 1.31 2.03
N ILE A 60 1.79 0.98 3.05
CA ILE A 60 1.62 1.51 4.41
C ILE A 60 1.77 3.04 4.43
N ILE A 61 2.77 3.58 3.72
CA ILE A 61 2.96 5.03 3.62
C ILE A 61 1.76 5.70 2.94
N ARG A 62 1.25 5.12 1.84
CA ARG A 62 0.05 5.65 1.17
C ARG A 62 -1.17 5.61 2.08
N LEU A 63 -1.35 4.55 2.88
CA LEU A 63 -2.42 4.43 3.88
C LEU A 63 -2.33 5.50 4.97
N ALA A 64 -1.14 5.74 5.50
CA ALA A 64 -0.90 6.73 6.53
C ALA A 64 -1.09 8.16 6.00
N LEU A 65 -0.59 8.45 4.78
CA LEU A 65 -0.81 9.75 4.14
C LEU A 65 -2.29 9.99 3.82
N ALA A 66 -3.00 8.98 3.32
CA ALA A 66 -4.44 9.08 3.08
C ALA A 66 -5.21 9.37 4.38
N GLU A 67 -4.77 8.85 5.52
CA GLU A 67 -5.35 9.15 6.83
C GLU A 67 -5.01 10.56 7.32
N CYS A 68 -3.75 10.99 7.19
CA CYS A 68 -3.32 12.32 7.63
C CYS A 68 -3.90 13.46 6.78
N PHE A 69 -4.11 13.24 5.48
CA PHE A 69 -4.50 14.28 4.52
C PHE A 69 -5.92 14.10 3.96
N GLY A 70 -6.48 12.91 4.03
CA GLY A 70 -7.83 12.61 3.56
C GLY A 70 -8.86 12.97 4.63
N LEU A 71 -9.33 14.21 4.62
CA LEU A 71 -10.50 14.62 5.40
C LEU A 71 -11.70 13.74 4.99
N ASN A 72 -12.02 12.73 5.81
CA ASN A 72 -13.19 11.84 5.71
C ASN A 72 -13.31 10.98 4.44
N PHE A 73 -12.25 10.81 3.64
CA PHE A 73 -12.29 9.95 2.44
C PHE A 73 -11.06 9.03 2.38
N GLY A 74 -11.16 7.85 2.99
CA GLY A 74 -10.10 6.85 3.05
C GLY A 74 -10.18 5.85 1.90
N MET A 75 -10.11 6.31 0.65
CA MET A 75 -10.09 5.42 -0.52
C MET A 75 -8.66 5.06 -0.93
N ILE A 76 -8.41 3.77 -1.21
CA ILE A 76 -7.15 3.26 -1.75
C ILE A 76 -7.42 2.34 -2.92
N THR A 77 -6.64 2.49 -3.97
CA THR A 77 -6.65 1.60 -5.13
C THR A 77 -5.29 0.93 -5.28
N LEU A 78 -5.30 -0.39 -5.45
CA LEU A 78 -4.16 -1.24 -5.71
C LEU A 78 -4.35 -1.90 -7.07
N ASP A 79 -3.51 -1.53 -8.03
CA ASP A 79 -3.50 -2.11 -9.37
C ASP A 79 -2.37 -3.14 -9.49
N GLU A 80 -2.74 -4.41 -9.70
CA GLU A 80 -1.87 -5.59 -9.75
C GLU A 80 -0.76 -5.59 -8.67
N PRO A 81 -1.15 -5.61 -7.37
CA PRO A 81 -0.22 -5.41 -6.25
C PRO A 81 0.82 -6.52 -6.07
N THR A 82 0.64 -7.66 -6.75
CA THR A 82 1.53 -8.83 -6.68
C THR A 82 2.61 -8.83 -7.77
N THR A 83 2.64 -7.81 -8.64
CA THR A 83 3.62 -7.71 -9.72
C THR A 83 5.07 -7.78 -9.20
N ASN A 84 5.86 -8.73 -9.72
CA ASN A 84 7.26 -8.99 -9.34
C ASN A 84 7.46 -9.45 -7.87
N LEU A 85 6.44 -10.01 -7.23
CA LEU A 85 6.56 -10.64 -5.91
C LEU A 85 6.64 -12.17 -6.04
N ASP A 86 7.44 -12.80 -5.18
CA ASP A 86 7.39 -14.24 -4.96
C ASP A 86 6.21 -14.62 -4.05
N GLU A 87 5.92 -15.91 -3.92
CA GLU A 87 4.75 -16.42 -3.20
C GLU A 87 4.74 -16.01 -1.72
N GLU A 88 5.90 -16.00 -1.05
CA GLU A 88 6.05 -15.58 0.35
C GLU A 88 5.71 -14.09 0.53
N ASN A 89 6.17 -13.23 -0.38
CA ASN A 89 5.86 -11.81 -0.36
C ASN A 89 4.40 -11.52 -0.76
N ILE A 90 3.82 -12.31 -1.65
CA ILE A 90 2.38 -12.24 -2.01
C ILE A 90 1.53 -12.54 -0.78
N GLU A 91 1.80 -13.65 -0.09
CA GLU A 91 1.08 -14.03 1.12
C GLU A 91 1.24 -12.98 2.23
N SER A 92 2.47 -12.49 2.45
CA SER A 92 2.76 -11.45 3.44
C SER A 92 2.01 -10.15 3.16
N LEU A 93 1.95 -9.74 1.88
CA LEU A 93 1.20 -8.56 1.47
C LEU A 93 -0.30 -8.73 1.68
N ALA A 94 -0.85 -9.88 1.29
CA ALA A 94 -2.26 -10.19 1.42
C ALA A 94 -2.70 -10.20 2.91
N LYS A 95 -1.92 -10.82 3.79
CA LYS A 95 -2.13 -10.82 5.25
C LYS A 95 -2.06 -9.41 5.85
N ALA A 96 -1.10 -8.60 5.39
CA ALA A 96 -1.01 -7.21 5.84
C ALA A 96 -2.25 -6.40 5.44
N LEU A 97 -2.73 -6.55 4.21
CA LEU A 97 -3.95 -5.88 3.72
C LEU A 97 -5.19 -6.35 4.48
N ASN A 98 -5.34 -7.65 4.73
CA ASN A 98 -6.41 -8.19 5.57
C ASN A 98 -6.45 -7.48 6.93
N LYS A 99 -5.32 -7.41 7.64
CA LYS A 99 -5.22 -6.72 8.93
C LYS A 99 -5.58 -5.24 8.86
N ILE A 100 -5.18 -4.55 7.78
CA ILE A 100 -5.54 -3.15 7.55
C ILE A 100 -7.06 -3.00 7.38
N ILE A 101 -7.69 -3.87 6.59
CA ILE A 101 -9.15 -3.88 6.38
C ILE A 101 -9.85 -4.15 7.71
N GLU A 102 -9.42 -5.14 8.50
CA GLU A 102 -10.00 -5.44 9.82
C GLU A 102 -9.92 -4.23 10.76
N MET A 103 -8.73 -3.63 10.92
CA MET A 103 -8.55 -2.46 11.79
C MET A 103 -9.41 -1.27 11.37
N ARG A 104 -9.65 -1.11 10.07
CA ARG A 104 -10.40 0.01 9.50
C ARG A 104 -11.87 -0.28 9.23
N SER A 105 -12.32 -1.53 9.34
CA SER A 105 -13.73 -1.92 9.20
C SER A 105 -14.63 -1.21 10.23
N VAL A 106 -14.06 -0.80 11.37
CA VAL A 106 -14.72 0.00 12.42
C VAL A 106 -14.95 1.46 11.99
N GLN A 107 -14.18 1.96 11.02
CA GLN A 107 -14.29 3.33 10.50
C GLN A 107 -15.19 3.36 9.26
N SER A 108 -16.25 4.18 9.26
CA SER A 108 -17.24 4.22 8.17
C SER A 108 -16.72 4.73 6.82
N ASN A 109 -15.48 5.23 6.76
CA ASN A 109 -14.99 6.05 5.63
C ASN A 109 -13.80 5.40 4.90
N PHE A 110 -13.62 4.08 4.99
CA PHE A 110 -12.55 3.35 4.30
C PHE A 110 -13.08 2.56 3.11
N GLN A 111 -12.44 2.72 1.94
CA GLN A 111 -12.75 1.96 0.73
C GLN A 111 -11.45 1.44 0.11
N LEU A 112 -11.35 0.13 -0.09
CA LEU A 112 -10.22 -0.49 -0.78
C LEU A 112 -10.69 -1.08 -2.11
N ILE A 113 -10.04 -0.69 -3.20
CA ILE A 113 -10.23 -1.26 -4.53
C ILE A 113 -8.97 -2.03 -4.89
N VAL A 114 -9.11 -3.32 -5.20
CA VAL A 114 -8.03 -4.18 -5.65
C VAL A 114 -8.34 -4.65 -7.07
N ILE A 115 -7.40 -4.43 -7.98
CA ILE A 115 -7.43 -4.98 -9.34
C ILE A 115 -6.35 -6.06 -9.38
N THR A 116 -6.76 -7.30 -9.63
CA THR A 116 -5.81 -8.39 -9.77
C THR A 116 -6.36 -9.54 -10.61
N HIS A 117 -5.45 -10.28 -11.24
CA HIS A 117 -5.71 -11.59 -11.82
C HIS A 117 -5.17 -12.75 -10.97
N ASP A 118 -4.59 -12.46 -9.79
CA ASP A 118 -4.02 -13.46 -8.88
C ASP A 118 -5.08 -13.98 -7.89
N GLU A 119 -5.62 -15.17 -8.17
CA GLU A 119 -6.59 -15.82 -7.29
C GLU A 119 -6.00 -16.23 -5.93
N LYS A 120 -4.70 -16.55 -5.86
CA LYS A 120 -4.06 -16.95 -4.59
C LYS A 120 -3.98 -15.76 -3.64
N PHE A 121 -3.61 -14.59 -4.17
CA PHE A 121 -3.60 -13.35 -3.40
C PHE A 121 -4.96 -13.04 -2.76
N LEU A 122 -6.06 -13.20 -3.52
CA LEU A 122 -7.41 -13.01 -3.00
C LEU A 122 -7.75 -14.00 -1.88
N ARG A 123 -7.30 -15.26 -1.98
CA ARG A 123 -7.46 -16.27 -0.94
C ARG A 123 -6.66 -15.93 0.32
N TYR A 124 -5.38 -15.56 0.18
CA TYR A 124 -4.54 -15.16 1.32
C TYR A 124 -5.06 -13.92 2.05
N MET A 125 -5.69 -12.99 1.31
CA MET A 125 -6.31 -11.79 1.88
C MET A 125 -7.64 -12.11 2.58
N ASN A 126 -8.17 -13.33 2.41
CA ASN A 126 -9.48 -13.74 2.87
C ASN A 126 -10.59 -12.78 2.40
N ALA A 127 -10.55 -12.40 1.11
CA ALA A 127 -11.41 -11.35 0.56
C ALA A 127 -12.93 -11.63 0.73
N VAL A 128 -13.29 -12.89 0.88
CA VAL A 128 -14.68 -13.36 1.07
C VAL A 128 -15.31 -12.89 2.38
N GLU A 129 -14.51 -12.55 3.39
CA GLU A 129 -15.01 -11.97 4.65
C GLU A 129 -15.45 -10.50 4.50
N PHE A 130 -14.94 -9.81 3.48
CA PHE A 130 -15.13 -8.36 3.31
C PHE A 130 -16.07 -7.99 2.18
N THR A 131 -16.36 -8.92 1.27
CA THR A 131 -17.27 -8.68 0.14
C THR A 131 -17.97 -9.97 -0.29
N ASP A 132 -19.21 -9.83 -0.76
CA ASP A 132 -20.04 -10.91 -1.32
C ASP A 132 -19.97 -10.97 -2.86
N HIS A 133 -19.39 -9.95 -3.50
CA HIS A 133 -19.25 -9.85 -4.95
C HIS A 133 -17.89 -9.32 -5.37
N TYR A 134 -17.52 -9.60 -6.62
CA TYR A 134 -16.43 -8.94 -7.32
C TYR A 134 -16.86 -8.52 -8.72
N PHE A 135 -16.10 -7.61 -9.33
CA PHE A 135 -16.31 -7.20 -10.72
C PHE A 135 -15.28 -7.91 -11.61
N LYS A 136 -15.78 -8.73 -12.55
CA LYS A 136 -14.97 -9.42 -13.54
C LYS A 136 -14.96 -8.62 -14.84
N VAL A 137 -13.79 -8.16 -15.25
CA VAL A 137 -13.60 -7.48 -16.54
C VAL A 137 -13.23 -8.51 -17.60
N VAL A 138 -14.00 -8.61 -18.69
CA VAL A 138 -13.77 -9.56 -19.80
C VAL A 138 -13.95 -8.88 -21.16
N ARG A 139 -13.38 -9.45 -22.22
CA ARG A 139 -13.65 -9.02 -23.60
C ARG A 139 -14.81 -9.83 -24.18
N ASP A 140 -15.74 -9.18 -24.85
CA ASP A 140 -16.81 -9.84 -25.61
C ASP A 140 -16.29 -10.38 -26.96
N GLU A 141 -17.17 -11.01 -27.73
CA GLU A 141 -16.88 -11.55 -29.07
C GLU A 141 -16.40 -10.47 -30.07
N ARG A 142 -16.68 -9.19 -29.78
CA ARG A 142 -16.31 -8.02 -30.58
C ARG A 142 -15.08 -7.31 -30.03
N LEU A 143 -14.39 -7.90 -29.04
CA LEU A 143 -13.22 -7.35 -28.34
C LEU A 143 -13.48 -6.08 -27.52
N HIS A 144 -14.72 -5.76 -27.21
CA HIS A 144 -15.05 -4.68 -26.29
C HIS A 144 -14.94 -5.15 -24.83
N SER A 145 -14.43 -4.27 -23.96
CA SER A 145 -14.42 -4.52 -22.52
C SER A 145 -15.83 -4.50 -21.96
N THR A 146 -16.18 -5.53 -21.21
CA THR A 146 -17.44 -5.67 -20.47
C THR A 146 -17.14 -5.96 -19.00
N ILE A 147 -18.01 -5.49 -18.10
CA ILE A 147 -17.85 -5.64 -16.65
C ILE A 147 -19.05 -6.42 -16.13
N ASN A 148 -18.76 -7.57 -15.52
CA ASN A 148 -19.77 -8.44 -14.93
C ASN A 148 -19.63 -8.43 -13.41
N LYS A 149 -20.72 -8.15 -12.69
CA LYS A 149 -20.76 -8.33 -11.23
C LYS A 149 -21.00 -9.81 -10.94
N VAL A 150 -20.06 -10.46 -10.26
CA VAL A 150 -20.10 -11.89 -9.97
C VAL A 150 -20.20 -12.10 -8.46
N LYS A 151 -21.12 -12.95 -8.02
CA LYS A 151 -21.24 -13.34 -6.61
C LYS A 151 -20.09 -14.29 -6.25
N ILE A 152 -19.47 -14.07 -5.11
CA ILE A 152 -18.50 -15.01 -4.54
C ILE A 152 -19.32 -16.17 -3.98
N ASN A 153 -19.36 -17.29 -4.70
CA ASN A 153 -19.85 -18.53 -4.13
C ASN A 153 -18.77 -19.07 -3.21
N THR A 154 -19.12 -19.33 -1.95
CA THR A 154 -18.31 -20.17 -1.07
C THR A 154 -18.06 -21.48 -1.81
N LEU A 155 -16.81 -21.73 -2.21
CA LEU A 155 -16.41 -23.08 -2.58
C LEU A 155 -16.58 -23.93 -1.32
N GLU A 156 -17.51 -24.87 -1.34
CA GLU A 156 -17.50 -26.02 -0.43
C GLU A 156 -16.20 -26.82 -0.63
#